data_AF-A0A2A4UG54-F1
#
_entry.id   AF-A0A2A4UG54-F1
#
_cell.length_a   1.000
_cell.length_b   1.000
_cell.length_c   1.000
_cell.angle_alpha   90.00
_cell.angle_beta   90.00
_cell.angle_gamma   90.00
#
_symmetry.space_group_name_H-M   'P 1'
#
loop_
_entity.id
_entity.type
_entity.pdbx_description
1 polymer ?
#
loop_
_entity_poly.entity_id
_entity_poly.type
_entity_poly.pdbx_seq_one_letter_code
_entity_poly.pdbx_strand_id
1 'polypeptide(L)'
;MLISNFFRPSWVFEKAAKKPYRNYIYISFSIATLIVLIKSLTKESKTFTYFQNEELNQFLGILSDPIVSLLITYAIFLGYIYLSFFIGRRLGVPNPFEQYALSIISISFVGIIGHFVSFLLENILPNNFRMMFFYIFFSWVFVWSLLAMKFNFQLSVQKALLVLLLSLLPFFLLNGPLSISPYLSWLI
;
A
#
# COMPACT_ATOMS: atom_id res chain seq x y z
N MET A 1 20.34 -26.26 -2.26
CA MET A 1 19.80 -25.47 -3.39
C MET A 1 18.46 -24.78 -3.11
N LEU A 2 17.69 -25.16 -2.07
CA LEU A 2 16.37 -24.57 -1.77
C LEU A 2 16.41 -23.27 -0.94
N ILE A 3 17.44 -23.09 -0.09
CA ILE A 3 17.53 -21.94 0.83
C ILE A 3 18.03 -20.67 0.12
N SER A 4 18.93 -20.78 -0.86
CA SER A 4 19.50 -19.62 -1.56
C SER A 4 18.49 -18.88 -2.45
N ASN A 5 17.45 -19.58 -2.94
CA ASN A 5 16.39 -18.95 -3.74
C ASN A 5 15.34 -18.23 -2.88
N PHE A 6 15.24 -18.55 -1.59
CA PHE A 6 14.30 -17.89 -0.68
C PHE A 6 14.68 -16.43 -0.40
N PHE A 7 15.99 -16.13 -0.44
CA PHE A 7 16.54 -14.80 -0.19
C PHE A 7 16.69 -13.92 -1.44
N ARG A 8 16.27 -14.39 -2.63
CA ARG A 8 16.33 -13.59 -3.86
C ARG A 8 15.00 -12.85 -4.04
N PRO A 9 14.91 -11.53 -3.80
CA PRO A 9 13.63 -10.82 -3.86
C PRO A 9 12.98 -10.89 -5.25
N SER A 10 13.79 -11.02 -6.31
CA SER A 10 13.28 -11.18 -7.68
C SER A 10 12.42 -12.44 -7.86
N TRP A 11 12.67 -13.49 -7.09
CA TRP A 11 11.90 -14.74 -7.15
C TRP A 11 10.43 -14.54 -6.76
N VAL A 12 10.16 -13.65 -5.80
CA VAL A 12 8.80 -13.29 -5.38
C VAL A 12 8.04 -12.67 -6.55
N PHE A 13 8.67 -11.75 -7.28
CA PHE A 13 8.06 -11.04 -8.41
C PHE A 13 7.97 -11.89 -9.69
N GLU A 14 8.96 -12.74 -9.94
CA GLU A 14 8.96 -13.70 -11.05
C GLU A 14 7.88 -14.78 -10.86
N LYS A 15 7.60 -15.17 -9.61
CA LYS A 15 6.55 -16.15 -9.29
C LYS A 15 5.15 -15.56 -9.21
N ALA A 16 5.01 -14.27 -8.89
CA ALA A 16 3.71 -13.60 -8.79
C ALA A 16 2.86 -13.75 -10.08
N ALA A 17 3.49 -13.85 -11.25
CA ALA A 17 2.81 -14.06 -12.53
C ALA A 17 2.36 -15.51 -12.81
N LYS A 18 2.79 -16.50 -12.01
CA LYS A 18 2.48 -17.92 -12.23
C LYS A 18 1.13 -18.29 -11.59
N LYS A 19 0.34 -19.11 -12.30
CA LYS A 19 -1.07 -19.43 -11.97
C LYS A 19 -1.38 -19.73 -10.49
N PRO A 20 -0.67 -20.60 -9.74
CA PRO A 20 -1.04 -20.83 -8.35
C PRO A 20 -0.79 -19.59 -7.46
N TYR A 21 0.32 -18.88 -7.68
CA TYR A 21 0.70 -17.70 -6.88
C TYR A 21 -0.19 -16.49 -7.14
N ARG A 22 -0.66 -16.30 -8.37
CA ARG A 22 -1.61 -15.25 -8.71
C ARG A 22 -2.90 -15.33 -7.88
N ASN A 23 -3.46 -16.53 -7.75
CA ASN A 23 -4.68 -16.74 -6.96
C ASN A 23 -4.44 -16.44 -5.47
N TYR A 24 -3.29 -16.86 -4.92
CA TYR A 24 -2.94 -16.53 -3.54
C TYR A 24 -2.83 -15.01 -3.32
N ILE A 25 -2.22 -14.27 -4.25
CA ILE A 25 -2.10 -12.81 -4.16
C ILE A 25 -3.49 -12.16 -4.11
N TYR A 26 -4.42 -12.56 -5.00
CA TYR A 26 -5.77 -12.02 -5.00
C TYR A 26 -6.53 -12.38 -3.72
N ILE A 27 -6.48 -13.63 -3.28
CA ILE A 27 -7.16 -14.06 -2.05
C ILE A 27 -6.63 -13.28 -0.85
N SER A 28 -5.31 -13.17 -0.71
CA SER A 28 -4.70 -12.40 0.37
C SER A 28 -5.10 -10.93 0.33
N PHE A 29 -5.06 -10.30 -0.85
CA PHE A 29 -5.46 -8.90 -1.00
C PHE A 29 -6.95 -8.68 -0.69
N SER A 30 -7.82 -9.59 -1.11
CA SER A 30 -9.26 -9.54 -0.81
C SER A 30 -9.52 -9.72 0.69
N ILE A 31 -8.83 -10.65 1.36
CA ILE A 31 -8.94 -10.82 2.82
C ILE A 31 -8.46 -9.56 3.54
N ALA A 32 -7.31 -9.00 3.15
CA ALA A 32 -6.80 -7.76 3.73
C ALA A 32 -7.81 -6.61 3.57
N THR A 33 -8.38 -6.48 2.37
CA THR A 33 -9.38 -5.45 2.05
C THR A 33 -10.64 -5.63 2.87
N LEU A 34 -11.13 -6.86 3.02
CA LEU A 34 -12.31 -7.16 3.83
C LEU A 34 -12.08 -6.83 5.31
N ILE A 35 -10.91 -7.16 5.86
CA ILE A 35 -10.54 -6.83 7.25
C ILE A 35 -10.54 -5.30 7.46
N VAL A 36 -9.93 -4.56 6.52
CA VAL A 36 -9.90 -3.10 6.60
C VAL A 36 -11.30 -2.51 6.50
N LEU A 37 -12.12 -3.01 5.56
CA LEU A 37 -13.52 -2.58 5.37
C LEU A 37 -14.36 -2.80 6.64
N ILE A 38 -14.29 -3.99 7.24
CA ILE A 38 -15.07 -4.31 8.45
C ILE A 38 -14.76 -3.34 9.58
N LYS A 39 -13.49 -2.97 9.80
CA LYS A 39 -13.19 -1.99 10.87
C LYS A 39 -13.52 -0.56 10.46
N SER A 40 -13.42 -0.19 9.19
CA SER A 40 -13.90 1.12 8.76
C SER A 40 -15.38 1.31 9.14
N LEU A 41 -16.20 0.26 9.05
CA LEU A 41 -17.60 0.29 9.50
C LEU A 41 -17.77 0.48 11.02
N THR A 42 -16.74 0.18 11.82
CA THR A 42 -16.76 0.39 13.29
C THR A 42 -16.26 1.75 13.72
N LYS A 43 -15.69 2.56 12.81
CA LYS A 43 -15.22 3.91 13.13
C LYS A 43 -16.41 4.87 13.04
N GLU A 44 -16.54 5.77 14.00
CA GLU A 44 -17.52 6.85 13.93
C GLU A 44 -17.08 7.92 12.92
N SER A 45 -18.03 8.45 12.16
CA SER A 45 -17.79 9.61 11.32
C SER A 45 -17.54 10.85 12.19
N LYS A 46 -16.62 11.71 11.76
CA LYS A 46 -16.32 12.95 12.48
C LYS A 46 -17.17 14.07 11.91
N THR A 47 -17.83 14.82 12.78
CA THR A 47 -18.42 16.10 12.41
C THR A 47 -17.37 17.19 12.57
N PHE A 48 -17.18 18.01 11.54
CA PHE A 48 -16.25 19.13 11.57
C PHE A 48 -17.01 20.45 11.64
N THR A 49 -16.53 21.34 12.48
CA THR A 49 -17.03 22.71 12.64
C THR A 49 -15.89 23.72 12.54
N TYR A 50 -14.96 23.48 11.62
CA TYR A 50 -13.75 24.30 11.48
C TYR A 50 -13.99 25.59 10.70
N PHE A 51 -14.94 25.59 9.76
CA PHE A 51 -15.21 26.72 8.88
C PHE A 51 -16.58 27.33 9.19
N GLN A 52 -16.75 28.62 8.89
CA GLN A 52 -18.08 29.27 8.98
C GLN A 52 -19.05 28.79 7.88
N ASN A 53 -18.51 28.25 6.78
CA ASN A 53 -19.31 27.70 5.69
C ASN A 53 -19.78 26.27 6.05
N GLU A 54 -21.08 26.10 6.25
CA GLU A 54 -21.69 24.81 6.58
C GLU A 54 -21.53 23.76 5.47
N GLU A 55 -21.61 24.15 4.20
CA GLU A 55 -21.43 23.24 3.06
C GLU A 55 -20.00 22.68 3.02
N LEU A 56 -19.00 23.52 3.30
CA LEU A 56 -17.60 23.11 3.38
C LEU A 56 -17.38 22.12 4.53
N ASN A 57 -18.00 22.37 5.69
CA ASN A 57 -17.97 21.45 6.82
C ASN A 57 -18.67 20.12 6.51
N GLN A 58 -19.82 20.15 5.83
CA GLN A 58 -20.53 18.96 5.39
C GLN A 58 -19.70 18.14 4.40
N PHE A 59 -19.07 18.80 3.43
CA PHE A 59 -18.17 18.17 2.46
C PHE A 59 -16.98 17.50 3.16
N LEU A 60 -16.34 18.18 4.11
CA LEU A 60 -15.27 17.59 4.93
C LEU A 60 -15.79 16.43 5.79
N GLY A 61 -17.02 16.54 6.30
CA GLY A 61 -17.69 15.46 7.03
C GLY A 61 -17.82 14.20 6.17
N ILE A 62 -18.27 14.33 4.91
CA ILE A 62 -18.32 13.22 3.94
C ILE A 62 -16.93 12.63 3.70
N LEU A 63 -15.89 13.46 3.55
CA LEU A 63 -14.53 12.98 3.35
C LEU A 63 -13.96 12.25 4.58
N SER A 64 -14.48 12.53 5.78
CA SER A 64 -14.13 11.79 7.00
C SER A 64 -14.95 10.54 7.24
N ASP A 65 -15.97 10.27 6.41
CA ASP A 65 -16.65 9.00 6.46
C ASP A 65 -15.61 7.87 6.24
N PRO A 66 -15.53 6.89 7.16
CA PRO A 66 -14.49 5.87 7.08
C PRO A 66 -14.52 5.03 5.80
N ILE A 67 -15.69 4.85 5.18
CA ILE A 67 -15.84 4.10 3.94
C ILE A 67 -15.42 4.97 2.76
N VAL A 68 -15.83 6.23 2.72
CA VAL A 68 -15.39 7.20 1.70
C VAL A 68 -13.87 7.37 1.74
N SER A 69 -13.30 7.57 2.93
CA SER A 69 -11.86 7.68 3.13
C SER A 69 -11.11 6.43 2.66
N LEU A 70 -11.67 5.24 2.91
CA LEU A 70 -11.11 3.99 2.43
C LEU A 70 -11.13 3.89 0.90
N LEU A 71 -12.26 4.24 0.27
CA LEU A 71 -12.40 4.26 -1.19
C LEU A 71 -11.40 5.21 -1.84
N ILE A 72 -11.23 6.41 -1.28
CA ILE A 72 -10.21 7.38 -1.71
C ILE A 72 -8.82 6.78 -1.59
N THR A 73 -8.52 6.09 -0.48
CA THR A 73 -7.22 5.46 -0.25
C THR A 73 -6.92 4.39 -1.31
N TYR A 74 -7.89 3.53 -1.64
CA TYR A 74 -7.72 2.54 -2.72
C TYR A 74 -7.60 3.17 -4.10
N ALA A 75 -8.38 4.21 -4.39
CA ALA A 75 -8.28 4.96 -5.65
C ALA A 75 -6.89 5.57 -5.83
N ILE A 76 -6.35 6.17 -4.76
CA ILE A 76 -4.99 6.72 -4.73
C ILE A 76 -3.94 5.60 -4.93
N PHE A 77 -4.10 4.46 -4.26
CA PHE A 77 -3.19 3.32 -4.43
C PHE A 77 -3.19 2.76 -5.87
N LEU A 78 -4.35 2.64 -6.51
CA LEU A 78 -4.45 2.25 -7.92
C LEU A 78 -3.81 3.31 -8.84
N GLY A 79 -4.03 4.59 -8.55
CA GLY A 79 -3.38 5.70 -9.24
C GLY A 79 -1.86 5.62 -9.14
N TYR A 80 -1.33 5.29 -7.96
CA TYR A 80 0.10 5.05 -7.72
C TYR A 80 0.64 3.91 -8.57
N ILE A 81 -0.03 2.75 -8.60
CA ILE A 81 0.37 1.60 -9.44
C ILE A 81 0.38 1.98 -10.93
N TYR A 82 -0.63 2.71 -11.37
CA TYR A 82 -0.73 3.14 -12.76
C TYR A 82 0.41 4.11 -13.11
N LEU A 83 0.57 5.19 -12.35
CA LEU A 83 1.59 6.20 -12.61
C LEU A 83 3.01 5.62 -12.59
N SER A 84 3.30 4.78 -11.59
CA SER A 84 4.60 4.10 -11.49
C SER A 84 4.88 3.15 -12.64
N PHE A 85 3.86 2.46 -13.17
CA PHE A 85 4.00 1.67 -14.39
C PHE A 85 4.34 2.54 -15.59
N PHE A 86 3.64 3.67 -15.78
CA PHE A 86 3.88 4.57 -16.91
C PHE A 86 5.28 5.18 -16.88
N ILE A 87 5.72 5.68 -15.72
CA ILE A 87 7.07 6.25 -15.57
C ILE A 87 8.12 5.14 -15.71
N GLY A 88 7.92 3.98 -15.07
CA GLY A 88 8.83 2.83 -15.14
C GLY A 88 9.02 2.32 -16.57
N ARG A 89 7.94 2.19 -17.33
CA ARG A 89 7.96 1.79 -18.74
C ARG A 89 8.76 2.75 -19.62
N ARG A 90 8.81 4.05 -19.30
CA ARG A 90 9.59 5.02 -20.07
C ARG A 90 11.10 4.91 -19.82
N LEU A 91 11.50 4.38 -18.67
CA LEU A 91 12.90 4.37 -18.22
C LEU A 91 13.60 3.01 -18.34
N GLY A 92 12.86 1.93 -18.66
CA GLY A 92 13.35 0.55 -18.69
C GLY A 92 12.58 -0.38 -19.61
N VAL A 93 12.79 -1.69 -19.47
CA VAL A 93 12.14 -2.74 -20.26
C VAL A 93 10.91 -3.23 -19.50
N PRO A 94 9.68 -2.93 -19.98
CA PRO A 94 8.47 -3.22 -19.22
C PRO A 94 8.07 -4.70 -19.30
N ASN A 95 7.89 -5.33 -18.15
CA ASN A 95 7.01 -6.48 -18.04
C ASN A 95 5.53 -6.06 -18.30
N PRO A 96 4.62 -7.02 -18.55
CA PRO A 96 3.19 -6.73 -18.64
C PRO A 96 2.68 -6.01 -17.39
N PHE A 97 1.76 -5.05 -17.57
CA PHE A 97 1.16 -4.28 -16.47
C PHE A 97 0.63 -5.17 -15.36
N GLU A 98 -0.05 -6.26 -15.74
CA GLU A 98 -0.60 -7.24 -14.81
C GLU A 98 0.45 -7.82 -13.86
N GLN A 99 1.63 -8.17 -14.36
CA GLN A 99 2.71 -8.73 -13.54
C GLN A 99 3.27 -7.69 -12.57
N TYR A 100 3.40 -6.44 -13.01
CA TYR A 100 3.80 -5.34 -12.14
C TYR A 100 2.76 -5.06 -11.06
N ALA A 101 1.48 -4.98 -11.44
CA ALA A 101 0.37 -4.77 -10.52
C ALA A 101 0.30 -5.89 -9.48
N LEU A 102 0.41 -7.16 -9.90
CA LEU A 102 0.48 -8.30 -8.99
C LEU A 102 1.69 -8.24 -8.05
N SER A 103 2.84 -7.75 -8.54
CA SER A 103 4.02 -7.55 -7.70
C SER A 103 3.75 -6.53 -6.59
N ILE A 104 3.17 -5.37 -6.92
CA ILE A 104 2.84 -4.35 -5.92
C ILE A 104 1.73 -4.82 -4.98
N ILE A 105 0.68 -5.44 -5.51
CA ILE A 105 -0.42 -5.99 -4.71
C ILE A 105 0.09 -7.08 -3.75
N SER A 106 1.04 -7.91 -4.16
CA SER A 106 1.62 -8.96 -3.30
C SER A 106 2.33 -8.42 -2.05
N ILE A 107 2.87 -7.19 -2.14
CA ILE A 107 3.45 -6.49 -0.98
C ILE A 107 2.37 -6.25 0.08
N SER A 108 1.09 -6.22 -0.33
CA SER A 108 -0.04 -6.08 0.59
C SER A 108 -0.21 -7.20 1.60
N PHE A 109 0.40 -8.36 1.37
CA PHE A 109 0.47 -9.41 2.38
C PHE A 109 1.19 -8.97 3.66
N VAL A 110 2.18 -8.07 3.53
CA VAL A 110 2.85 -7.44 4.66
C VAL A 110 1.85 -6.71 5.56
N GLY A 111 0.80 -6.15 4.97
CA GLY A 111 -0.30 -5.55 5.71
C GLY A 111 -0.97 -6.51 6.66
N ILE A 112 -1.38 -7.68 6.16
CA ILE A 112 -2.05 -8.71 6.96
C ILE A 112 -1.19 -9.11 8.16
N ILE A 113 0.11 -9.33 7.93
CA ILE A 113 1.06 -9.65 9.01
C ILE A 113 1.14 -8.47 9.99
N GLY A 114 1.28 -7.25 9.48
CA GLY A 114 1.34 -6.03 10.29
C GLY A 114 0.10 -5.83 11.15
N HIS A 115 -1.09 -6.10 10.61
CA HIS A 115 -2.35 -6.05 11.34
C HIS A 115 -2.38 -7.09 12.46
N PHE A 116 -2.04 -8.34 12.15
CA PHE A 116 -2.06 -9.42 13.14
C PHE A 116 -1.11 -9.10 14.30
N VAL A 117 0.11 -8.64 14.00
CA VAL A 117 1.07 -8.25 15.02
C VAL A 117 0.59 -7.02 15.78
N SER A 118 0.09 -5.99 15.10
CA SER A 118 -0.41 -4.78 15.77
C SER A 118 -1.60 -5.07 16.69
N PHE A 119 -2.51 -5.96 16.31
CA PHE A 119 -3.63 -6.38 17.14
C PHE A 119 -3.18 -7.08 18.42
N LEU A 120 -2.19 -7.97 18.33
CA LEU A 120 -1.61 -8.61 19.51
C LEU A 120 -0.91 -7.60 20.42
N LEU A 121 -0.20 -6.64 19.83
CA LEU A 121 0.56 -5.64 20.57
C LEU A 121 -0.31 -4.51 21.15
N GLU A 122 -1.49 -4.24 20.60
CA GLU A 122 -2.40 -3.18 21.07
C GLU A 122 -2.84 -3.38 22.52
N ASN A 123 -2.93 -4.63 22.98
CA ASN A 123 -3.30 -4.95 24.36
C ASN A 123 -2.12 -4.91 25.36
N ILE A 124 -0.89 -4.75 24.86
CA ILE A 124 0.34 -4.95 25.66
C ILE A 124 1.21 -3.69 25.66
N LEU A 125 1.25 -2.94 24.56
CA LEU A 125 2.19 -1.84 24.37
C LEU A 125 1.50 -0.45 24.38
N PRO A 126 2.19 0.59 24.89
CA PRO A 126 1.72 1.97 24.83
C PRO A 126 1.50 2.47 23.40
N ASN A 127 0.62 3.47 23.22
CA ASN A 127 0.29 4.04 21.91
C ASN A 127 1.50 4.50 21.07
N ASN A 128 2.57 4.98 21.71
CA ASN A 128 3.80 5.41 21.01
C ASN A 128 4.48 4.26 20.23
N PHE A 129 4.29 3.01 20.65
CA PHE A 129 4.80 1.85 19.92
C PHE A 129 4.07 1.60 18.60
N ARG A 130 2.79 1.98 18.49
CA ARG A 130 2.02 1.82 17.24
C ARG A 130 2.59 2.69 16.12
N MET A 131 2.94 3.93 16.44
CA MET A 131 3.56 4.86 15.48
C MET A 131 4.93 4.35 15.01
N MET A 132 5.75 3.82 15.92
CA MET A 132 7.02 3.19 15.55
C MET A 132 6.80 2.00 14.61
N PHE A 133 5.81 1.15 14.92
CA PHE A 133 5.46 0.00 14.10
C PHE A 133 4.97 0.42 12.70
N PHE A 134 4.13 1.45 12.63
CA PHE A 134 3.71 2.06 11.37
C PHE A 134 4.90 2.49 10.50
N TYR A 135 5.89 3.19 11.06
CA TYR A 135 7.07 3.62 10.30
C TYR A 135 7.97 2.46 9.83
N ILE A 136 8.10 1.41 10.65
CA ILE A 136 8.83 0.19 10.27
C ILE A 136 8.14 -0.48 9.09
N PHE A 137 6.82 -0.66 9.16
CA PHE A 137 6.04 -1.28 8.09
C PHE A 137 6.02 -0.42 6.82
N PHE A 138 5.90 0.89 6.96
CA PHE A 138 6.01 1.82 5.84
C PHE A 138 7.37 1.71 5.14
N SER A 139 8.47 1.75 5.90
CA SER A 139 9.84 1.62 5.36
C SER A 139 10.02 0.29 4.64
N TRP A 140 9.44 -0.78 5.18
CA TRP A 140 9.43 -2.10 4.56
C TRP A 140 8.68 -2.07 3.22
N VAL A 141 7.44 -1.56 3.18
CA VAL A 141 6.65 -1.44 1.94
C VAL A 141 7.37 -0.58 0.90
N PHE A 142 8.02 0.50 1.33
CA PHE A 142 8.83 1.36 0.47
C PHE A 142 9.97 0.59 -0.19
N VAL A 143 10.76 -0.16 0.59
CA VAL A 143 11.86 -0.99 0.08
C VAL A 143 11.36 -2.06 -0.88
N TRP A 144 10.26 -2.75 -0.55
CA TRP A 144 9.70 -3.77 -1.44
C TRP A 144 9.14 -3.18 -2.73
N SER A 145 8.53 -1.99 -2.68
CA SER A 145 8.05 -1.27 -3.87
C SER A 145 9.21 -0.88 -4.79
N LEU A 146 10.31 -0.40 -4.20
CA LEU A 146 11.54 -0.08 -4.94
C LEU A 146 12.10 -1.32 -5.65
N LEU A 147 12.17 -2.45 -4.93
CA LEU A 147 12.64 -3.72 -5.50
C LEU A 147 11.70 -4.23 -6.59
N ALA A 148 10.38 -4.12 -6.40
CA ALA A 148 9.39 -4.51 -7.40
C ALA A 148 9.59 -3.73 -8.70
N MET A 149 9.83 -2.41 -8.63
CA MET A 149 10.14 -1.57 -9.80
C MET A 149 11.47 -1.97 -10.44
N LYS A 150 12.52 -2.12 -9.64
CA LYS A 150 13.85 -2.52 -10.13
C LYS A 150 13.78 -3.81 -10.96
N PHE A 151 13.10 -4.82 -10.47
CA PHE A 151 13.05 -6.13 -11.12
C PHE A 151 12.03 -6.20 -12.26
N ASN A 152 10.87 -5.55 -12.15
CA ASN A 152 9.86 -5.59 -13.22
C ASN A 152 10.20 -4.72 -14.44
N PHE A 153 11.01 -3.67 -14.25
CA PHE A 153 11.43 -2.77 -15.34
C PHE A 153 12.92 -2.92 -15.70
N GLN A 154 13.63 -3.86 -15.05
CA GLN A 154 15.08 -4.07 -15.20
C GLN A 154 15.91 -2.79 -15.03
N LEU A 155 15.55 -1.98 -14.04
CA LEU A 155 16.17 -0.68 -13.78
C LEU A 155 17.40 -0.81 -12.85
N SER A 156 18.27 0.19 -12.89
CA SER A 156 19.20 0.41 -11.79
C SER A 156 18.44 0.87 -10.53
N VAL A 157 19.02 0.68 -9.34
CA VAL A 157 18.40 1.11 -8.08
C VAL A 157 18.06 2.60 -8.08
N GLN A 158 18.94 3.42 -8.65
CA GLN A 158 18.74 4.88 -8.78
C GLN A 158 17.53 5.22 -9.65
N LYS A 159 17.39 4.58 -10.82
CA LYS A 159 16.24 4.79 -11.71
C LYS A 159 14.95 4.29 -11.07
N ALA A 160 14.99 3.14 -10.38
CA ALA A 160 13.83 2.64 -9.64
C ALA A 160 13.40 3.59 -8.51
N LEU A 161 14.37 4.19 -7.81
CA LEU A 161 14.09 5.19 -6.77
C LEU A 161 13.47 6.45 -7.37
N LEU A 162 13.96 6.91 -8.52
CA LEU A 162 13.37 8.03 -9.24
C LEU A 162 11.92 7.75 -9.64
N VAL A 163 11.65 6.57 -10.22
CA VAL A 163 10.26 6.14 -10.54
C VAL A 163 9.42 6.19 -9.28
N LEU A 164 9.89 5.57 -8.19
CA LEU A 164 9.14 5.50 -6.94
C LEU A 164 8.81 6.90 -6.40
N LEU A 165 9.79 7.80 -6.32
CA LEU A 165 9.59 9.16 -5.80
C LEU A 165 8.66 9.99 -6.69
N LEU A 166 8.84 9.97 -8.01
CA LEU A 166 7.97 10.71 -8.94
C LEU A 166 6.54 10.19 -8.93
N SER A 167 6.37 8.88 -8.77
CA SER A 167 5.05 8.26 -8.65
C SER A 167 4.40 8.59 -7.32
N LEU A 168 5.19 8.59 -6.24
CA LEU A 168 4.72 8.77 -4.88
C LEU A 168 4.37 10.23 -4.57
N LEU A 169 5.16 11.19 -5.07
CA LEU A 169 5.02 12.61 -4.75
C LEU A 169 3.58 13.15 -4.85
N PRO A 170 2.84 12.98 -5.98
CA PRO A 170 1.48 13.52 -6.08
C PRO A 170 0.51 12.88 -5.08
N PHE A 171 0.70 11.59 -4.78
CA PHE A 171 -0.21 10.84 -3.90
C PHE A 171 0.14 10.98 -2.42
N PHE A 172 1.41 11.21 -2.10
CA PHE A 172 1.88 11.47 -0.74
C PHE A 172 1.34 12.81 -0.24
N LEU A 173 1.18 13.81 -1.11
CA LEU A 173 0.54 15.07 -0.76
C LEU A 173 -0.95 14.91 -0.42
N LEU A 174 -1.62 13.91 -1.00
CA LEU A 174 -3.05 13.68 -0.82
C LEU A 174 -3.37 12.77 0.37
N ASN A 175 -2.57 11.72 0.58
CA ASN A 175 -2.88 10.68 1.58
C ASN A 175 -1.64 10.17 2.34
N GLY A 176 -0.53 10.91 2.24
CA GLY A 176 0.71 10.59 2.96
C GLY A 176 1.23 9.17 2.66
N PRO A 177 1.74 8.48 3.69
CA PRO A 177 2.25 7.11 3.56
C PRO A 177 1.22 6.06 3.11
N LEU A 178 -0.08 6.34 3.26
CA LEU A 178 -1.15 5.40 2.89
C LEU A 178 -1.27 5.22 1.37
N SER A 179 -0.69 6.13 0.60
CA SER A 179 -0.67 6.09 -0.87
C SER A 179 0.03 4.87 -1.46
N ILE A 180 1.05 4.31 -0.79
CA ILE A 180 1.75 3.10 -1.26
C ILE A 180 1.15 1.82 -0.69
N SER A 181 0.25 1.95 0.28
CA SER A 181 -0.36 0.82 0.95
C SER A 181 -1.64 1.24 1.68
N PRO A 182 -2.82 0.81 1.20
CA PRO A 182 -4.09 1.13 1.84
C PRO A 182 -4.26 0.46 3.22
N TYR A 183 -3.62 -0.68 3.45
CA TYR A 183 -3.72 -1.44 4.71
C TYR A 183 -2.94 -0.79 5.88
N LEU A 184 -1.99 0.10 5.59
CA LEU A 184 -1.32 0.88 6.64
C LEU A 184 -2.27 1.85 7.36
N SER A 185 -3.45 2.16 6.79
CA SER A 185 -4.47 3.09 7.32
C SER A 185 -5.05 2.70 8.68
N TRP A 186 -4.62 1.56 9.20
CA TRP A 186 -5.18 0.87 10.34
C TRP A 186 -4.18 0.72 11.48
N LEU A 187 -2.90 0.92 11.20
CA LEU A 187 -1.87 1.08 12.23
C LEU A 187 -1.92 2.49 12.83
N ILE A 188 -2.74 3.37 12.26
CA ILE A 188 -3.07 4.74 12.70
C ILE A 188 -4.55 4.78 13.10
#